data_AF-A0A397T5I5-F1
#
_entry.id   AF-A0A397T5I5-F1
#
_cell.length_a   1.000
_cell.length_b   1.000
_cell.length_c   1.000
_cell.angle_alpha   90.00
_cell.angle_beta   90.00
_cell.angle_gamma   90.00
#
_symmetry.space_group_name_H-M   'P 1'
#
loop_
_entity.id
_entity.type
_entity.pdbx_description
1 polymer ?
#
loop_
_entity_poly.entity_id
_entity_poly.type
_entity_poly.pdbx_seq_one_letter_code
_entity_poly.pdbx_strand_id
1 'polypeptide(L)'
;MVNAQQWLNEKFPAREDKEKVKKLEIRLNGPESNQINDQTYSFRGVTLEVIDCTNLSELNLNTNEKITSLTIHGCINLLKINGLEQLLNLQDLDLWHQQNSRLQTIFSQSNWKQEHQELRKILLEEKAKNEQHLKELADIVIPNITFDLSKLKQEIARLKLNELTPQAQKEKSDLEQQITNSKNKVENSFKDIIDLLLETQVQIIGKNEPLVQAQLTGKLSAYLGILERNLSEQELQVLLDKKTEVLKLEEQIAKLQQITSLIQQTEL
;
A
#
# COMPACT_ATOMS: atom_id res chain seq x y z
N MET A 1 -18.62 0.60 6.93
CA MET A 1 -17.78 0.84 5.74
C MET A 1 -16.91 -0.38 5.53
N VAL A 2 -16.96 -0.95 4.32
CA VAL A 2 -16.05 -1.99 3.82
C VAL A 2 -15.33 -1.39 2.62
N ASN A 3 -14.01 -1.45 2.58
CA ASN A 3 -13.21 -0.97 1.46
C ASN A 3 -13.47 -1.87 0.22
N ALA A 4 -13.47 -1.33 -1.01
CA ALA A 4 -13.73 -2.12 -2.21
C ALA A 4 -12.74 -3.30 -2.39
N GLN A 5 -11.48 -3.14 -1.95
CA GLN A 5 -10.46 -4.19 -1.90
C GLN A 5 -10.73 -5.24 -0.81
N GLN A 6 -11.36 -4.83 0.28
CA GLN A 6 -11.75 -5.68 1.42
C GLN A 6 -12.90 -6.60 1.00
N TRP A 7 -13.93 -6.07 0.32
CA TRP A 7 -15.03 -6.83 -0.27
C TRP A 7 -14.57 -7.84 -1.33
N LEU A 8 -13.63 -7.44 -2.21
CA LEU A 8 -13.00 -8.36 -3.18
C LEU A 8 -12.29 -9.53 -2.49
N ASN A 9 -11.57 -9.25 -1.41
CA ASN A 9 -10.83 -10.27 -0.65
C ASN A 9 -11.75 -11.23 0.12
N GLU A 10 -12.96 -10.82 0.48
CA GLU A 10 -13.98 -11.71 1.08
C GLU A 10 -14.68 -12.61 0.06
N LYS A 11 -14.94 -12.13 -1.17
CA LYS A 11 -15.73 -12.87 -2.17
C LYS A 11 -14.92 -13.82 -3.06
N PHE A 12 -13.63 -13.57 -3.27
CA PHE A 12 -12.76 -14.39 -4.13
C PHE A 12 -11.42 -14.68 -3.43
N PRO A 13 -11.33 -15.70 -2.57
CA PRO A 13 -10.16 -15.86 -1.69
C PRO A 13 -8.89 -16.41 -2.37
N ALA A 14 -9.01 -17.27 -3.39
CA ALA A 14 -7.88 -17.98 -4.02
C ALA A 14 -7.23 -17.22 -5.20
N ARG A 15 -5.93 -17.46 -5.45
CA ARG A 15 -5.13 -16.69 -6.43
C ARG A 15 -5.54 -16.95 -7.89
N GLU A 16 -5.84 -18.20 -8.24
CA GLU A 16 -6.31 -18.58 -9.59
C GLU A 16 -7.70 -18.02 -9.95
N ASP A 17 -8.51 -17.62 -8.96
CA ASP A 17 -9.80 -16.97 -9.19
C ASP A 17 -9.66 -15.44 -9.21
N LYS A 18 -8.68 -14.88 -8.49
CA LYS A 18 -8.31 -13.46 -8.58
C LYS A 18 -7.78 -13.09 -9.97
N GLU A 19 -7.00 -13.96 -10.62
CA GLU A 19 -6.51 -13.71 -12.00
C GLU A 19 -7.61 -13.71 -13.07
N LYS A 20 -8.79 -14.26 -12.76
CA LYS A 20 -9.97 -14.19 -13.64
C LYS A 20 -10.73 -12.85 -13.52
N VAL A 21 -10.55 -12.10 -12.42
CA VAL A 21 -11.24 -10.83 -12.16
C VAL A 21 -10.42 -9.65 -12.69
N LYS A 22 -10.85 -9.08 -13.83
CA LYS A 22 -10.11 -8.04 -14.58
C LYS A 22 -10.60 -6.59 -14.38
N LYS A 23 -11.52 -6.33 -13.45
CA LYS A 23 -12.24 -5.03 -13.27
C LYS A 23 -12.90 -4.91 -11.88
N LEU A 24 -13.07 -3.67 -11.37
CA LEU A 24 -13.85 -3.29 -10.17
C LEU A 24 -14.57 -1.93 -10.42
N GLU A 25 -15.75 -1.67 -9.83
CA GLU A 25 -16.69 -0.64 -10.36
C GLU A 25 -17.80 -0.14 -9.35
N ILE A 26 -18.17 1.18 -9.27
CA ILE A 26 -19.13 1.81 -8.28
C ILE A 26 -19.93 3.06 -8.78
N ARG A 27 -21.25 3.28 -8.61
CA ARG A 27 -22.00 4.48 -9.11
C ARG A 27 -22.91 5.11 -8.06
N LEU A 28 -23.52 6.23 -8.46
CA LEU A 28 -24.73 6.81 -7.86
C LEU A 28 -25.78 7.11 -8.95
N ASN A 29 -27.03 6.68 -8.75
CA ASN A 29 -28.20 7.03 -9.58
C ASN A 29 -29.20 7.82 -8.71
N GLY A 30 -29.47 9.08 -9.04
CA GLY A 30 -30.64 9.83 -8.52
C GLY A 30 -30.39 10.74 -7.30
N PRO A 31 -31.34 11.65 -6.97
CA PRO A 31 -30.98 12.94 -6.35
C PRO A 31 -31.01 13.03 -4.81
N GLU A 32 -31.40 11.98 -4.07
CA GLU A 32 -31.88 12.15 -2.67
C GLU A 32 -31.18 11.29 -1.58
N SER A 33 -30.00 10.69 -1.82
CA SER A 33 -29.27 9.94 -0.76
C SER A 33 -27.87 10.49 -0.45
N ASN A 34 -27.74 11.19 0.69
CA ASN A 34 -26.48 11.71 1.23
C ASN A 34 -25.59 10.63 1.90
N GLN A 35 -25.49 9.44 1.31
CA GLN A 35 -24.62 8.34 1.75
C GLN A 35 -24.04 7.62 0.53
N ILE A 36 -22.79 7.13 0.63
CA ILE A 36 -22.10 6.43 -0.47
C ILE A 36 -22.67 5.01 -0.63
N ASN A 37 -23.27 4.69 -1.80
CA ASN A 37 -23.70 3.32 -2.16
C ASN A 37 -23.63 2.93 -3.70
N ASP A 38 -22.53 2.26 -4.11
CA ASP A 38 -22.52 0.96 -4.86
C ASP A 38 -22.16 0.70 -6.37
N GLN A 39 -22.85 1.14 -7.47
CA GLN A 39 -23.03 0.22 -8.66
C GLN A 39 -22.54 0.41 -10.18
N THR A 40 -21.87 1.46 -10.70
CA THR A 40 -21.08 1.60 -12.00
C THR A 40 -20.13 2.85 -12.11
N TYR A 41 -18.86 2.74 -11.70
CA TYR A 41 -17.69 3.56 -12.12
C TYR A 41 -16.88 2.56 -12.92
N SER A 42 -16.92 2.65 -14.24
CA SER A 42 -16.42 1.55 -15.07
C SER A 42 -14.90 1.64 -15.25
N PHE A 43 -14.14 0.83 -14.50
CA PHE A 43 -12.69 0.67 -14.70
C PHE A 43 -12.38 -0.54 -15.58
N ARG A 44 -12.18 -0.37 -16.89
CA ARG A 44 -11.36 -1.37 -17.61
C ARG A 44 -9.91 -1.05 -17.36
N GLY A 45 -9.06 -2.06 -17.26
CA GLY A 45 -7.63 -1.87 -17.02
C GLY A 45 -7.09 -0.75 -17.90
N VAL A 46 -6.28 0.12 -17.31
CA VAL A 46 -5.72 1.33 -17.92
C VAL A 46 -6.70 2.55 -18.06
N THR A 47 -8.01 2.43 -17.80
CA THR A 47 -9.02 3.51 -17.93
C THR A 47 -9.83 3.76 -16.64
N LEU A 48 -9.81 4.99 -16.09
CA LEU A 48 -10.56 5.48 -14.94
C LEU A 48 -11.78 6.31 -15.37
N GLU A 49 -13.00 5.95 -14.91
CA GLU A 49 -14.23 6.71 -15.16
C GLU A 49 -14.89 7.14 -13.82
N VAL A 50 -15.20 8.41 -13.67
CA VAL A 50 -15.76 9.04 -12.45
C VAL A 50 -17.01 9.85 -12.85
N ILE A 51 -18.20 9.31 -12.61
CA ILE A 51 -19.46 9.81 -13.22
C ILE A 51 -20.52 10.11 -12.14
N ASP A 52 -21.05 11.33 -12.11
CA ASP A 52 -22.09 11.77 -11.18
C ASP A 52 -21.69 11.69 -9.68
N CYS A 53 -20.39 11.83 -9.38
CA CYS A 53 -19.90 11.99 -7.99
C CYS A 53 -20.23 13.37 -7.43
N THR A 54 -21.50 13.69 -7.25
CA THR A 54 -21.96 15.01 -6.81
C THR A 54 -21.41 15.42 -5.43
N ASN A 55 -21.08 14.47 -4.56
CA ASN A 55 -20.52 14.72 -3.22
C ASN A 55 -18.98 14.66 -3.15
N LEU A 56 -18.28 14.33 -4.24
CA LEU A 56 -16.82 14.23 -4.25
C LEU A 56 -16.19 15.62 -4.36
N SER A 57 -15.53 16.11 -3.31
CA SER A 57 -14.86 17.41 -3.30
C SER A 57 -13.42 17.38 -3.81
N GLU A 58 -12.71 16.26 -3.63
CA GLU A 58 -11.33 16.09 -4.09
C GLU A 58 -11.10 14.67 -4.64
N LEU A 59 -10.33 14.57 -5.71
CA LEU A 59 -9.81 13.31 -6.26
C LEU A 59 -8.29 13.26 -6.08
N ASN A 60 -7.73 12.08 -5.82
CA ASN A 60 -6.29 11.89 -5.65
C ASN A 60 -5.81 10.68 -6.47
N LEU A 61 -4.82 10.93 -7.33
CA LEU A 61 -4.31 10.00 -8.34
C LEU A 61 -2.81 9.70 -8.17
N ASN A 62 -2.16 10.20 -7.11
CA ASN A 62 -0.71 10.18 -6.83
C ASN A 62 -0.03 8.78 -6.78
N THR A 63 -0.76 7.69 -7.02
CA THR A 63 -0.26 6.30 -6.96
C THR A 63 -0.54 5.50 -8.23
N ASN A 64 -1.11 6.13 -9.27
CA ASN A 64 -1.71 5.42 -10.40
C ASN A 64 -1.00 5.65 -11.75
N GLU A 65 0.32 5.50 -11.78
CA GLU A 65 1.17 5.62 -13.00
C GLU A 65 0.65 4.82 -14.21
N LYS A 66 -0.19 3.80 -13.99
CA LYS A 66 -0.75 2.89 -15.01
C LYS A 66 -2.03 3.40 -15.68
N ILE A 67 -2.53 4.62 -15.42
CA ILE A 67 -3.72 5.14 -16.11
C ILE A 67 -3.31 5.70 -17.49
N THR A 68 -3.98 5.24 -18.56
CA THR A 68 -3.94 5.82 -19.92
C THR A 68 -5.22 6.57 -20.27
N SER A 69 -6.31 6.44 -19.52
CA SER A 69 -7.55 7.17 -19.81
C SER A 69 -8.25 7.62 -18.54
N LEU A 70 -8.72 8.87 -18.49
CA LEU A 70 -9.45 9.45 -17.35
C LEU A 70 -10.68 10.23 -17.81
N THR A 71 -11.86 9.78 -17.40
CA THR A 71 -13.13 10.49 -17.65
C THR A 71 -13.73 10.95 -16.32
N ILE A 72 -14.09 12.23 -16.19
CA ILE A 72 -14.75 12.80 -15.01
C ILE A 72 -15.95 13.64 -15.46
N HIS A 73 -17.16 13.10 -15.26
CA HIS A 73 -18.43 13.69 -15.69
C HIS A 73 -19.37 13.87 -14.47
N GLY A 74 -20.26 14.87 -14.48
CA GLY A 74 -21.30 15.03 -13.44
C GLY A 74 -20.83 15.32 -11.99
N CYS A 75 -19.52 15.46 -11.77
CA CYS A 75 -18.93 15.68 -10.44
C CYS A 75 -19.02 17.16 -10.02
N ILE A 76 -20.22 17.66 -9.76
CA ILE A 76 -20.52 19.10 -9.63
C ILE A 76 -19.83 19.81 -8.44
N ASN A 77 -19.50 19.11 -7.36
CA ASN A 77 -18.78 19.69 -6.22
C ASN A 77 -17.27 19.37 -6.21
N LEU A 78 -16.73 18.75 -7.25
CA LEU A 78 -15.29 18.44 -7.34
C LEU A 78 -14.51 19.74 -7.49
N LEU A 79 -13.71 20.08 -6.48
CA LEU A 79 -12.91 21.30 -6.45
C LEU A 79 -11.46 21.05 -6.89
N LYS A 80 -10.96 19.81 -6.79
CA LYS A 80 -9.54 19.52 -7.02
C LYS A 80 -9.29 18.10 -7.52
N ILE A 81 -8.34 17.95 -8.43
CA ILE A 81 -7.73 16.66 -8.80
C ILE A 81 -6.23 16.76 -8.49
N ASN A 82 -5.74 15.90 -7.61
CA ASN A 82 -4.31 15.78 -7.26
C ASN A 82 -3.69 14.60 -8.04
N GLY A 83 -2.45 14.71 -8.52
CA GLY A 83 -1.72 13.61 -9.14
C GLY A 83 -2.03 13.36 -10.60
N LEU A 84 -2.76 14.28 -11.25
CA LEU A 84 -3.06 14.22 -12.68
C LEU A 84 -1.78 14.36 -13.52
N GLU A 85 -0.83 15.14 -13.02
CA GLU A 85 0.52 15.37 -13.55
C GLU A 85 1.45 14.14 -13.44
N GLN A 86 1.08 13.15 -12.61
CA GLN A 86 1.86 11.93 -12.38
C GLN A 86 1.41 10.77 -13.27
N LEU A 87 0.34 10.95 -14.06
CA LEU A 87 -0.21 9.93 -14.96
C LEU A 87 0.57 9.88 -16.29
N LEU A 88 1.87 9.57 -16.25
CA LEU A 88 2.79 9.65 -17.40
C LEU A 88 2.40 8.81 -18.64
N ASN A 89 1.43 7.91 -18.49
CA ASN A 89 0.86 7.08 -19.54
C ASN A 89 -0.49 7.61 -20.07
N LEU A 90 -1.04 8.72 -19.56
CA LEU A 90 -2.34 9.28 -19.94
C LEU A 90 -2.39 9.64 -21.44
N GLN A 91 -3.26 8.93 -22.17
CA GLN A 91 -3.54 9.08 -23.60
C GLN A 91 -4.86 9.84 -23.82
N ASP A 92 -5.84 9.64 -22.94
CA ASP A 92 -7.15 10.29 -22.98
C ASP A 92 -7.55 10.91 -21.62
N LEU A 93 -8.13 12.10 -21.65
CA LEU A 93 -8.64 12.84 -20.50
C LEU A 93 -9.89 13.58 -20.97
N ASP A 94 -10.99 13.36 -20.29
CA ASP A 94 -12.25 14.04 -20.53
C ASP A 94 -12.85 14.51 -19.20
N LEU A 95 -12.77 15.82 -18.96
CA LEU A 95 -13.29 16.47 -17.75
C LEU A 95 -14.50 17.30 -18.18
N TRP A 96 -15.71 16.77 -18.06
CA TRP A 96 -16.91 17.45 -18.59
C TRP A 96 -17.33 18.63 -17.70
N HIS A 97 -16.61 19.74 -17.88
CA HIS A 97 -16.58 20.91 -17.01
C HIS A 97 -17.73 21.90 -17.24
N GLN A 98 -18.66 21.63 -18.17
CA GLN A 98 -19.73 22.59 -18.54
C GLN A 98 -20.68 22.97 -17.39
N GLN A 99 -20.61 22.28 -16.24
CA GLN A 99 -21.37 22.60 -15.03
C GLN A 99 -20.52 22.85 -13.77
N ASN A 100 -19.19 22.75 -13.83
CA ASN A 100 -18.32 22.89 -12.65
C ASN A 100 -17.19 23.90 -12.88
N SER A 101 -17.53 25.19 -12.89
CA SER A 101 -16.60 26.32 -12.99
C SER A 101 -15.65 26.50 -11.79
N ARG A 102 -15.70 25.60 -10.80
CA ARG A 102 -14.93 25.68 -9.55
C ARG A 102 -13.80 24.64 -9.49
N LEU A 103 -13.74 23.73 -10.45
CA LEU A 103 -12.74 22.67 -10.50
C LEU A 103 -11.35 23.25 -10.83
N GLN A 104 -10.43 23.16 -9.86
CA GLN A 104 -9.01 23.46 -10.07
C GLN A 104 -8.34 22.26 -10.75
N THR A 105 -7.99 22.44 -12.02
CA THR A 105 -7.18 21.51 -12.81
C THR A 105 -5.81 22.12 -13.10
N ILE A 106 -4.80 21.27 -13.18
CA ILE A 106 -3.44 21.66 -13.57
C ILE A 106 -3.38 21.92 -15.09
N PHE A 107 -4.30 21.32 -15.85
CA PHE A 107 -4.36 21.38 -17.30
C PHE A 107 -5.65 22.00 -17.81
N SER A 108 -5.58 22.72 -18.93
CA SER A 108 -6.78 23.16 -19.66
C SER A 108 -7.34 22.02 -20.51
N GLN A 109 -8.67 21.77 -20.47
CA GLN A 109 -9.27 20.64 -21.21
C GLN A 109 -9.00 20.72 -22.73
N SER A 110 -8.80 21.92 -23.29
CA SER A 110 -8.47 22.09 -24.70
C SER A 110 -7.02 21.70 -25.05
N ASN A 111 -6.06 21.89 -24.13
CA ASN A 111 -4.63 21.76 -24.44
C ASN A 111 -3.92 20.68 -23.61
N TRP A 112 -4.62 19.96 -22.72
CA TRP A 112 -4.01 19.02 -21.77
C TRP A 112 -3.08 18.00 -22.41
N LYS A 113 -3.36 17.53 -23.65
CA LYS A 113 -2.47 16.58 -24.36
C LYS A 113 -1.09 17.19 -24.62
N GLN A 114 -1.04 18.49 -24.98
CA GLN A 114 0.21 19.23 -25.16
C GLN A 114 0.87 19.54 -23.82
N GLU A 115 0.13 20.09 -22.86
CA GLU A 115 0.65 20.45 -21.52
C GLU A 115 1.23 19.22 -20.79
N HIS A 116 0.57 18.07 -20.89
CA HIS A 116 1.04 16.79 -20.36
C HIS A 116 2.25 16.24 -21.13
N GLN A 117 2.31 16.40 -22.45
CA GLN A 117 3.48 16.02 -23.25
C GLN A 117 4.71 16.88 -22.92
N GLU A 118 4.52 18.18 -22.68
CA GLU A 118 5.57 19.10 -22.24
C GLU A 118 6.09 18.74 -20.84
N LEU A 119 5.20 18.49 -19.86
CA LEU A 119 5.61 18.01 -18.54
C LEU A 119 6.33 16.65 -18.61
N ARG A 120 5.82 15.71 -19.42
CA ARG A 120 6.48 14.41 -19.63
C ARG A 120 7.88 14.58 -20.21
N LYS A 121 8.07 15.52 -21.14
CA LYS A 121 9.40 15.86 -21.68
C LYS A 121 10.31 16.43 -20.59
N ILE A 122 9.84 17.43 -19.83
CA ILE A 122 10.61 18.04 -18.72
C ILE A 122 11.04 16.98 -17.71
N LEU A 123 10.12 16.09 -17.29
CA LEU A 123 10.41 15.04 -16.32
C LEU A 123 11.42 13.99 -16.85
N LEU A 124 11.35 13.66 -18.15
CA LEU A 124 12.35 12.79 -18.78
C LEU A 124 13.73 13.45 -18.88
N GLU A 125 13.79 14.75 -19.22
CA GLU A 125 15.03 15.53 -19.27
C GLU A 125 15.65 15.69 -17.88
N GLU A 126 14.85 15.98 -16.85
CA GLU A 126 15.28 16.06 -15.46
C GLU A 126 15.76 14.70 -14.93
N LYS A 127 15.05 13.61 -15.24
CA LYS A 127 15.50 12.25 -14.91
C LYS A 127 16.85 11.92 -15.56
N ALA A 128 17.01 12.18 -16.85
CA ALA A 128 18.26 11.93 -17.57
C ALA A 128 19.42 12.77 -17.01
N LYS A 129 19.16 14.04 -16.66
CA LYS A 129 20.13 14.92 -16.02
C LYS A 129 20.55 14.41 -14.63
N ASN A 130 19.62 13.92 -13.83
CA ASN A 130 19.91 13.34 -12.52
C ASN A 130 20.68 12.01 -12.64
N GLU A 131 20.37 11.18 -13.63
CA GLU A 131 21.16 9.98 -13.95
C GLU A 131 22.59 10.33 -14.40
N GLN A 132 22.77 11.41 -15.17
CA GLN A 132 24.10 11.93 -15.52
C GLN A 132 24.87 12.45 -14.29
N HIS A 133 24.27 13.30 -13.44
CA HIS A 133 24.93 13.79 -12.23
C HIS A 133 25.35 12.64 -11.29
N LEU A 134 24.52 11.59 -11.16
CA LEU A 134 24.88 10.40 -10.39
C LEU A 134 26.08 9.67 -10.97
N LYS A 135 26.19 9.58 -12.30
CA LYS A 135 27.35 9.01 -12.98
C LYS A 135 28.61 9.84 -12.77
N GLU A 136 28.53 11.16 -12.92
CA GLU A 136 29.65 12.08 -12.67
C GLU A 136 30.16 11.98 -11.21
N LEU A 137 29.24 11.90 -10.23
CA LEU A 137 29.60 11.67 -8.83
C LEU A 137 30.25 10.29 -8.61
N ALA A 138 29.77 9.26 -9.29
CA ALA A 138 30.35 7.92 -9.20
C ALA A 138 31.75 7.85 -9.82
N ASP A 139 31.98 8.51 -10.97
CA ASP A 139 33.29 8.61 -11.61
C ASP A 139 34.32 9.34 -10.72
N ILE A 140 33.89 10.29 -9.89
CA ILE A 140 34.72 10.96 -8.87
C ILE A 140 35.06 10.03 -7.70
N VAL A 141 34.07 9.30 -7.17
CA VAL A 141 34.23 8.51 -5.93
C VAL A 141 34.89 7.15 -6.20
N ILE A 142 34.65 6.55 -7.37
CA ILE A 142 35.09 5.20 -7.73
C ILE A 142 35.64 5.18 -9.17
N PRO A 143 36.77 5.87 -9.45
CA PRO A 143 37.28 6.02 -10.80
C PRO A 143 37.63 4.68 -11.46
N ASN A 144 37.32 4.57 -12.75
CA ASN A 144 37.48 3.38 -13.60
C ASN A 144 36.48 2.22 -13.35
N ILE A 145 35.40 2.45 -12.59
CA ILE A 145 34.28 1.51 -12.49
C ILE A 145 33.06 2.09 -13.20
N THR A 146 32.47 1.33 -14.15
CA THR A 146 31.22 1.72 -14.80
C THR A 146 30.09 1.75 -13.77
N PHE A 147 29.61 2.94 -13.42
CA PHE A 147 28.46 3.09 -12.55
C PHE A 147 27.21 2.44 -13.14
N ASP A 148 26.55 1.62 -12.33
CA ASP A 148 25.35 0.90 -12.68
C ASP A 148 24.37 0.98 -11.49
N LEU A 149 23.30 1.75 -11.69
CA LEU A 149 22.29 1.99 -10.66
C LEU A 149 21.48 0.73 -10.31
N SER A 150 21.33 -0.22 -11.24
CA SER A 150 20.67 -1.50 -10.99
C SER A 150 21.53 -2.37 -10.08
N LYS A 151 22.84 -2.49 -10.38
CA LYS A 151 23.79 -3.18 -9.50
C LYS A 151 23.90 -2.51 -8.13
N LEU A 152 23.92 -1.18 -8.06
CA LEU A 152 23.91 -0.47 -6.76
C LEU A 152 22.65 -0.79 -5.95
N LYS A 153 21.46 -0.78 -6.56
CA LYS A 153 20.21 -1.16 -5.89
C LYS A 153 20.22 -2.62 -5.41
N GLN A 154 20.73 -3.53 -6.23
CA GLN A 154 20.88 -4.95 -5.89
C GLN A 154 21.85 -5.13 -4.72
N GLU A 155 23.00 -4.45 -4.73
CA GLU A 155 24.01 -4.56 -3.68
C GLU A 155 23.54 -3.94 -2.36
N ILE A 156 22.83 -2.80 -2.40
CA ILE A 156 22.17 -2.23 -1.22
C ILE A 156 21.13 -3.21 -0.65
N ALA A 157 20.32 -3.86 -1.50
CA ALA A 157 19.35 -4.85 -1.05
C ALA A 157 20.03 -6.08 -0.44
N ARG A 158 21.11 -6.58 -1.07
CA ARG A 158 21.92 -7.70 -0.57
C ARG A 158 22.55 -7.40 0.79
N LEU A 159 23.16 -6.21 0.95
CA LEU A 159 23.77 -5.78 2.20
C LEU A 159 22.72 -5.66 3.32
N LYS A 160 21.57 -5.03 3.05
CA LYS A 160 20.46 -4.97 4.02
C LYS A 160 19.89 -6.33 4.39
N LEU A 161 19.78 -7.26 3.43
CA LEU A 161 19.33 -8.64 3.72
C LEU A 161 20.34 -9.37 4.62
N ASN A 162 21.64 -9.19 4.41
CA ASN A 162 22.68 -9.78 5.25
C ASN A 162 22.69 -9.23 6.69
N GLU A 163 22.27 -7.98 6.89
CA GLU A 163 22.13 -7.35 8.21
C GLU A 163 20.83 -7.77 8.92
N LEU A 164 19.69 -7.65 8.21
CA LEU A 164 18.36 -7.88 8.80
C LEU A 164 18.06 -9.37 9.02
N THR A 165 18.60 -10.29 8.20
CA THR A 165 18.25 -11.73 8.34
C THR A 165 18.78 -12.33 9.64
N PRO A 166 20.07 -12.17 10.04
CA PRO A 166 20.55 -12.61 11.34
C PRO A 166 19.86 -11.90 12.51
N GLN A 167 19.54 -10.61 12.37
CA GLN A 167 18.78 -9.85 13.37
C GLN A 167 17.40 -10.49 13.58
N ALA A 168 16.61 -10.69 12.52
CA ALA A 168 15.28 -11.30 12.60
C ALA A 168 15.32 -12.72 13.18
N GLN A 169 16.33 -13.52 12.85
CA GLN A 169 16.52 -14.86 13.42
C GLN A 169 16.79 -14.82 14.92
N LYS A 170 17.66 -13.93 15.39
CA LYS A 170 17.93 -13.73 16.82
C LYS A 170 16.67 -13.25 17.56
N GLU A 171 16.03 -12.21 17.04
CA GLU A 171 14.82 -11.60 17.59
C GLU A 171 13.67 -12.62 17.73
N LYS A 172 13.54 -13.51 16.74
CA LYS A 172 12.60 -14.63 16.77
C LYS A 172 12.95 -15.68 17.83
N SER A 173 14.23 -16.05 17.97
CA SER A 173 14.67 -16.98 19.03
C SER A 173 14.42 -16.42 20.43
N ASP A 174 14.70 -15.11 20.63
CA ASP A 174 14.44 -14.42 21.90
C ASP A 174 12.92 -14.41 22.21
N LEU A 175 12.07 -14.19 21.20
CA LEU A 175 10.62 -14.26 21.31
C LEU A 175 10.12 -15.67 21.64
N GLU A 176 10.61 -16.71 20.96
CA GLU A 176 10.24 -18.11 21.22
C GLU A 176 10.61 -18.54 22.66
N GLN A 177 11.74 -18.05 23.18
CA GLN A 177 12.12 -18.24 24.59
C GLN A 177 11.19 -17.48 25.54
N GLN A 178 10.80 -16.23 25.24
CA GLN A 178 9.84 -15.48 26.05
C GLN A 178 8.45 -16.15 26.07
N ILE A 179 7.95 -16.63 24.94
CA ILE A 179 6.68 -17.39 24.85
C ILE A 179 6.74 -18.63 25.75
N THR A 180 7.84 -19.37 25.69
CA THR A 180 8.06 -20.57 26.52
C THR A 180 8.08 -20.23 28.01
N ASN A 181 8.77 -19.16 28.39
CA ASN A 181 8.82 -18.68 29.77
C ASN A 181 7.44 -18.26 30.28
N SER A 182 6.67 -17.51 29.48
CA SER A 182 5.29 -17.10 29.83
C SER A 182 4.36 -18.32 29.94
N LYS A 183 4.44 -19.29 29.02
CA LYS A 183 3.69 -20.55 29.10
C LYS A 183 4.01 -21.37 30.35
N ASN A 184 5.22 -21.26 30.90
CA ASN A 184 5.61 -21.96 32.13
C ASN A 184 5.11 -21.27 33.42
N LYS A 185 4.65 -20.01 33.35
CA LYS A 185 4.08 -19.26 34.49
C LYS A 185 2.57 -19.37 34.61
N VAL A 186 1.88 -19.75 33.54
CA VAL A 186 0.42 -19.89 33.50
C VAL A 186 -0.02 -21.34 33.70
N GLU A 187 -1.26 -21.53 34.17
CA GLU A 187 -1.88 -22.85 34.23
C GLU A 187 -1.97 -23.49 32.83
N ASN A 188 -1.98 -24.82 32.77
CA ASN A 188 -1.96 -25.54 31.49
C ASN A 188 -3.19 -25.24 30.61
N SER A 189 -4.31 -24.85 31.23
CA SER A 189 -5.55 -24.34 30.63
C SER A 189 -5.41 -22.99 29.90
N PHE A 190 -4.38 -22.20 30.21
CA PHE A 190 -4.17 -20.85 29.65
C PHE A 190 -3.00 -20.76 28.68
N LYS A 191 -2.23 -21.85 28.47
CA LYS A 191 -1.11 -21.87 27.51
C LYS A 191 -1.55 -21.57 26.08
N ASP A 192 -2.70 -22.11 25.67
CA ASP A 192 -3.26 -21.88 24.33
C ASP A 192 -3.77 -20.43 24.17
N ILE A 193 -4.11 -19.75 25.28
CA ILE A 193 -4.51 -18.33 25.25
C ILE A 193 -3.34 -17.42 24.90
N ILE A 194 -2.10 -17.79 25.26
CA ILE A 194 -0.89 -17.07 24.84
C ILE A 194 -0.70 -17.16 23.32
N ASP A 195 -0.96 -18.32 22.72
CA ASP A 195 -0.89 -18.47 21.25
C ASP A 195 -2.01 -17.67 20.57
N LEU A 196 -3.24 -17.76 21.07
CA LEU A 196 -4.39 -16.98 20.57
C LEU A 196 -4.19 -15.46 20.71
N LEU A 197 -3.56 -14.99 21.78
CA LEU A 197 -3.20 -13.58 21.97
C LEU A 197 -2.26 -13.11 20.85
N LEU A 198 -1.17 -13.85 20.62
CA LEU A 198 -0.16 -13.52 19.61
C LEU A 198 -0.68 -13.66 18.18
N GLU A 199 -1.53 -14.66 17.92
CA GLU A 199 -2.21 -14.79 16.63
C GLU A 199 -3.19 -13.64 16.40
N THR A 200 -3.99 -13.28 17.41
CA THR A 200 -4.92 -12.13 17.34
C THR A 200 -4.17 -10.84 17.07
N GLN A 201 -3.00 -10.63 17.67
CA GLN A 201 -2.14 -9.49 17.37
C GLN A 201 -1.64 -9.48 15.92
N VAL A 202 -1.18 -10.62 15.38
CA VAL A 202 -0.81 -10.75 13.96
C VAL A 202 -2.00 -10.40 13.06
N GLN A 203 -3.20 -10.87 13.41
CA GLN A 203 -4.43 -10.56 12.67
C GLN A 203 -4.76 -9.06 12.74
N ILE A 204 -4.60 -8.39 13.89
CA ILE A 204 -4.80 -6.92 14.01
C ILE A 204 -3.83 -6.16 13.11
N ILE A 205 -2.54 -6.53 13.10
CA ILE A 205 -1.52 -5.88 12.27
C ILE A 205 -1.80 -6.07 10.77
N GLY A 206 -2.39 -7.22 10.39
CA GLY A 206 -2.76 -7.53 9.00
C GLY A 206 -4.17 -7.10 8.55
N LYS A 207 -5.02 -6.54 9.43
CA LYS A 207 -6.45 -6.25 9.15
C LYS A 207 -6.79 -4.78 9.33
N ASN A 208 -7.03 -4.10 8.22
CA ASN A 208 -7.41 -2.67 8.17
C ASN A 208 -8.94 -2.43 8.22
N GLU A 209 -9.72 -3.41 8.66
CA GLU A 209 -11.19 -3.38 8.62
C GLU A 209 -11.74 -2.84 9.95
N PRO A 210 -12.39 -1.67 10.05
CA PRO A 210 -12.71 -1.07 11.34
C PRO A 210 -13.57 -1.95 12.27
N LEU A 211 -14.52 -2.71 11.70
CA LEU A 211 -15.39 -3.61 12.46
C LEU A 211 -14.64 -4.86 12.94
N VAL A 212 -13.83 -5.49 12.08
CA VAL A 212 -13.04 -6.68 12.45
C VAL A 212 -11.92 -6.28 13.40
N GLN A 213 -11.31 -5.12 13.21
CA GLN A 213 -10.30 -4.56 14.12
C GLN A 213 -10.92 -4.31 15.50
N ALA A 214 -12.10 -3.69 15.60
CA ALA A 214 -12.79 -3.53 16.89
C ALA A 214 -13.10 -4.88 17.57
N GLN A 215 -13.50 -5.90 16.81
CA GLN A 215 -13.72 -7.26 17.33
C GLN A 215 -12.42 -7.93 17.77
N LEU A 216 -11.33 -7.81 17.00
CA LEU A 216 -10.03 -8.39 17.32
C LEU A 216 -9.38 -7.69 18.52
N THR A 217 -9.46 -6.36 18.61
CA THR A 217 -9.04 -5.59 19.79
C THR A 217 -9.84 -6.02 21.02
N GLY A 218 -11.16 -6.20 20.91
CA GLY A 218 -11.98 -6.75 21.99
C GLY A 218 -11.56 -8.16 22.43
N LYS A 219 -11.21 -9.04 21.48
CA LYS A 219 -10.63 -10.36 21.80
C LYS A 219 -9.26 -10.24 22.47
N LEU A 220 -8.38 -9.36 21.97
CA LEU A 220 -7.06 -9.12 22.54
C LEU A 220 -7.16 -8.66 24.00
N SER A 221 -8.02 -7.68 24.29
CA SER A 221 -8.31 -7.22 25.65
C SER A 221 -8.89 -8.33 26.55
N ALA A 222 -9.73 -9.22 26.00
CA ALA A 222 -10.24 -10.36 26.76
C ALA A 222 -9.15 -11.38 27.09
N TYR A 223 -8.22 -11.67 26.15
CA TYR A 223 -7.08 -12.55 26.40
C TYR A 223 -6.08 -11.94 27.39
N LEU A 224 -5.80 -10.63 27.29
CA LEU A 224 -5.00 -9.90 28.27
C LEU A 224 -5.59 -10.02 29.69
N GLY A 225 -6.86 -9.67 29.89
CA GLY A 225 -7.52 -9.74 31.20
C GLY A 225 -7.68 -11.16 31.78
N ILE A 226 -7.51 -12.22 30.97
CA ILE A 226 -7.39 -13.59 31.46
C ILE A 226 -5.94 -13.87 31.93
N LEU A 227 -4.95 -13.47 31.14
CA LEU A 227 -3.53 -13.73 31.41
C LEU A 227 -2.95 -12.83 32.52
N GLU A 228 -3.50 -11.64 32.74
CA GLU A 228 -3.15 -10.69 33.83
C GLU A 228 -3.29 -11.28 35.24
N ARG A 229 -3.96 -12.44 35.37
CA ARG A 229 -4.06 -13.19 36.63
C ARG A 229 -2.77 -13.93 37.01
N ASN A 230 -1.88 -14.16 36.04
CA ASN A 230 -0.68 -15.00 36.16
C ASN A 230 0.59 -14.31 35.62
N LEU A 231 0.43 -13.36 34.69
CA LEU A 231 1.49 -12.58 34.06
C LEU A 231 1.26 -11.10 34.34
N SER A 232 2.31 -10.32 34.55
CA SER A 232 2.17 -8.86 34.68
C SER A 232 1.84 -8.20 33.33
N GLU A 233 1.15 -7.05 33.39
CA GLU A 233 0.92 -6.18 32.23
C GLU A 233 2.22 -5.88 31.46
N GLN A 234 3.32 -5.64 32.18
CA GLN A 234 4.64 -5.39 31.59
C GLN A 234 5.19 -6.62 30.83
N GLU A 235 5.02 -7.84 31.34
CA GLU A 235 5.45 -9.06 30.64
C GLU A 235 4.62 -9.32 29.38
N LEU A 236 3.31 -9.07 29.44
CA LEU A 236 2.42 -9.19 28.30
C LEU A 236 2.74 -8.14 27.24
N GLN A 237 2.97 -6.89 27.64
CA GLN A 237 3.33 -5.81 26.73
C GLN A 237 4.69 -6.06 26.05
N VAL A 238 5.71 -6.51 26.79
CA VAL A 238 7.02 -6.88 26.21
C VAL A 238 6.88 -8.00 25.18
N LEU A 239 6.05 -9.01 25.44
CA LEU A 239 5.79 -10.11 24.52
C LEU A 239 5.11 -9.63 23.22
N LEU A 240 4.12 -8.74 23.35
CA LEU A 240 3.39 -8.12 22.23
C LEU A 240 4.29 -7.18 21.41
N ASP A 241 5.13 -6.37 22.06
CA ASP A 241 6.05 -5.46 21.36
C ASP A 241 7.12 -6.24 20.59
N LYS A 242 7.72 -7.26 21.22
CA LYS A 242 8.70 -8.14 20.57
C LYS A 242 8.10 -8.91 19.38
N LYS A 243 6.85 -9.37 19.49
CA LYS A 243 6.11 -9.99 18.37
C LYS A 243 5.90 -8.99 17.22
N THR A 244 5.60 -7.73 17.52
CA THR A 244 5.43 -6.67 16.52
C THR A 244 6.76 -6.31 15.83
N GLU A 245 7.86 -6.30 16.58
CA GLU A 245 9.22 -6.07 16.04
C GLU A 245 9.61 -7.16 15.04
N VAL A 246 9.48 -8.44 15.42
CA VAL A 246 9.76 -9.58 14.53
C VAL A 246 8.95 -9.50 13.24
N LEU A 247 7.64 -9.21 13.31
CA LEU A 247 6.79 -9.08 12.12
C LEU A 247 7.24 -7.95 11.18
N LYS A 248 7.68 -6.80 11.73
CA LYS A 248 8.20 -5.69 10.93
C LYS A 248 9.53 -6.02 10.24
N LEU A 249 10.38 -6.83 10.88
CA LEU A 249 11.63 -7.32 10.28
C LEU A 249 11.34 -8.34 9.17
N GLU A 250 10.44 -9.31 9.41
CA GLU A 250 10.00 -10.29 8.40
C GLU A 250 9.39 -9.60 7.16
N GLU A 251 8.56 -8.57 7.35
CA GLU A 251 7.97 -7.80 6.24
C GLU A 251 9.02 -7.01 5.44
N GLN A 252 10.02 -6.42 6.11
CA GLN A 252 11.12 -5.71 5.44
C GLN A 252 12.00 -6.67 4.62
N ILE A 253 12.31 -7.84 5.17
CA ILE A 253 13.06 -8.89 4.46
C ILE A 253 12.29 -9.35 3.22
N ALA A 254 10.99 -9.60 3.33
CA ALA A 254 10.15 -9.99 2.21
C ALA A 254 10.12 -8.93 1.09
N LYS A 255 10.04 -7.64 1.43
CA LYS A 255 10.12 -6.52 0.46
C LYS A 255 11.48 -6.47 -0.26
N LEU A 256 12.58 -6.65 0.48
CA LEU A 256 13.94 -6.67 -0.11
C LEU A 256 14.18 -7.89 -1.01
N GLN A 257 13.63 -9.05 -0.66
CA GLN A 257 13.65 -10.25 -1.51
C GLN A 257 12.89 -10.02 -2.83
N GLN A 258 11.69 -9.42 -2.78
CA GLN A 258 10.92 -9.07 -3.98
C GLN A 258 11.69 -8.10 -4.89
N ILE A 259 12.31 -7.05 -4.33
CA ILE A 259 13.13 -6.11 -5.11
C ILE A 259 14.29 -6.84 -5.81
N THR A 260 14.97 -7.74 -5.10
CA THR A 260 16.09 -8.52 -5.64
C THR A 260 15.65 -9.41 -6.79
N SER A 261 14.49 -10.08 -6.68
CA SER A 261 13.92 -10.93 -7.73
C SER A 261 13.48 -10.13 -8.96
N LEU A 262 12.90 -8.94 -8.78
CA LEU A 262 12.45 -8.08 -9.89
C LEU A 262 13.64 -7.53 -10.70
N ILE A 263 14.72 -7.12 -10.03
CA ILE A 263 15.93 -6.64 -10.72
C ILE A 263 16.52 -7.76 -11.59
N GLN A 264 16.64 -8.98 -11.07
CA GLN A 264 17.14 -10.14 -11.81
C GLN A 264 16.28 -10.52 -13.04
N GLN A 265 14.98 -10.23 -13.01
CA GLN A 265 14.07 -10.47 -14.14
C GLN A 265 14.13 -9.38 -15.23
N THR A 266 14.77 -8.23 -14.95
CA THR A 266 14.86 -7.10 -15.89
C THR A 266 16.19 -7.10 -16.67
N GLU A 267 17.07 -8.07 -16.40
CA GLU A 267 18.39 -8.24 -17.03
C GLU A 267 18.46 -9.42 -18.02
N LEU A 268 17.30 -9.98 -18.41
CA LEU A 268 17.10 -11.08 -19.38
C LEU A 268 16.27 -10.62 -20.59
#